data_AF-A0A968DA09-F1
#
_entry.id   AF-A0A968DA09-F1
#
_cell.length_a   1.000
_cell.length_b   1.000
_cell.length_c   1.000
_cell.angle_alpha   90.00
_cell.angle_beta   90.00
_cell.angle_gamma   90.00
#
_symmetry.space_group_name_H-M   'P 1'
#
loop_
_entity.id
_entity.type
_entity.pdbx_description
1 polymer ?
#
loop_
_entity_poly.entity_id
_entity_poly.type
_entity_poly.pdbx_seq_one_letter_code
_entity_poly.pdbx_strand_id
1 'polypeptide(L)'
;PLRQRVELFIDIEPMSADETRQYVEHRLRAAKPRRDVAFSNGALSAVHDVSGGNPRDINKICDAALLMAYVEEATTVTEKHLAEAIETIDGRQVSLRA
;
A
#
# COMPACT_ATOMS: atom_id res chain seq x y z
N PRO A 1 30.38 13.06 4.87
CA PRO A 1 31.04 11.78 4.52
C PRO A 1 30.62 10.66 5.51
N LEU A 2 29.54 9.95 5.17
CA LEU A 2 29.05 8.77 5.89
C LEU A 2 28.84 7.66 4.87
N ARG A 3 29.95 7.05 4.42
CA ARG A 3 29.97 5.80 3.66
C ARG A 3 30.27 4.64 4.61
N GLN A 4 29.50 4.50 5.68
CA GLN A 4 29.62 3.34 6.57
C GLN A 4 28.68 2.22 6.07
N ARG A 5 29.29 1.23 5.41
CA ARG A 5 28.80 -0.15 5.18
C ARG A 5 27.46 -0.32 4.46
N VAL A 6 27.34 0.15 3.22
CA VAL A 6 26.36 -0.39 2.26
C VAL A 6 27.13 -0.78 1.01
N GLU A 7 27.38 -2.08 0.83
CA GLU A 7 28.20 -2.64 -0.26
C GLU A 7 27.41 -2.92 -1.54
N LEU A 8 26.08 -2.79 -1.53
CA LEU A 8 25.25 -3.19 -2.65
C LEU A 8 24.00 -2.31 -2.80
N PHE A 9 23.89 -1.67 -3.96
CA PHE A 9 22.67 -1.06 -4.47
C PHE A 9 22.14 -2.00 -5.56
N ILE A 10 20.98 -2.61 -5.35
CA ILE A 10 20.24 -3.34 -6.38
C ILE A 10 19.06 -2.45 -6.75
N ASP A 11 18.96 -2.11 -8.03
CA ASP A 11 17.75 -1.52 -8.59
C ASP A 11 16.72 -2.64 -8.77
N ILE A 12 15.66 -2.59 -7.96
CA ILE A 12 14.51 -3.48 -8.13
C ILE A 12 13.64 -2.86 -9.21
N GLU A 13 13.46 -3.60 -10.30
CA GLU A 13 12.61 -3.16 -11.41
C GLU A 13 11.17 -2.98 -10.93
N PRO A 14 10.45 -1.94 -11.37
CA PRO A 14 9.08 -1.72 -10.94
C PRO A 14 8.18 -2.88 -11.36
N MET A 15 7.28 -3.27 -10.46
CA MET A 15 6.31 -4.33 -10.72
C MET A 15 5.32 -3.92 -11.82
N SER A 16 4.98 -4.86 -12.69
CA SER A 16 3.81 -4.75 -13.55
C SER A 16 2.51 -4.69 -12.74
N ALA A 17 1.39 -4.36 -13.39
CA ALA A 17 0.09 -4.32 -12.73
C ALA A 17 -0.31 -5.69 -12.16
N ASP A 18 0.00 -6.78 -12.87
CA ASP A 18 -0.30 -8.14 -12.41
C ASP A 18 0.60 -8.56 -11.24
N GLU A 19 1.91 -8.27 -11.32
CA GLU A 19 2.83 -8.49 -10.20
C GLU A 19 2.44 -7.67 -8.97
N THR A 20 1.97 -6.44 -9.16
CA THR A 20 1.47 -5.58 -8.09
C THR A 20 0.25 -6.22 -7.40
N ARG A 21 -0.70 -6.74 -8.18
CA ARG A 21 -1.85 -7.49 -7.63
C ARG A 21 -1.38 -8.69 -6.81
N GLN A 22 -0.54 -9.54 -7.41
CA GLN A 22 -0.04 -10.75 -6.74
C GLN A 22 0.74 -10.40 -5.47
N TYR A 23 1.54 -9.33 -5.52
CA TYR A 23 2.31 -8.84 -4.39
C TYR A 23 1.40 -8.38 -3.24
N VAL A 24 0.39 -7.55 -3.51
CA VAL A 24 -0.56 -7.08 -2.49
C VAL A 24 -1.31 -8.25 -1.86
N GLU A 25 -1.84 -9.18 -2.67
CA GLU A 25 -2.55 -10.36 -2.17
C GLU A 25 -1.64 -11.29 -1.36
N HIS A 26 -0.39 -11.47 -1.79
CA HIS A 26 0.59 -12.26 -1.06
C HIS A 26 0.89 -11.63 0.30
N ARG A 27 1.12 -10.31 0.34
CA ARG A 27 1.38 -9.55 1.57
C ARG A 27 0.20 -9.64 2.54
N LEU A 28 -1.02 -9.52 2.02
CA LEU A 28 -2.24 -9.61 2.82
C LEU A 28 -2.39 -11.01 3.43
N ARG A 29 -2.17 -12.07 2.64
CA ARG A 29 -2.16 -13.46 3.13
C ARG A 29 -1.08 -13.69 4.19
N ALA A 30 0.13 -13.15 3.97
CA ALA A 30 1.25 -13.29 4.90
C ALA A 30 0.97 -12.61 6.26
N ALA A 31 0.21 -11.50 6.26
CA ALA A 31 -0.19 -10.79 7.49
C ALA A 31 -1.19 -11.56 8.36
N LYS A 32 -1.85 -12.61 7.83
CA LYS A 32 -2.86 -13.42 8.52
C LYS A 32 -3.90 -12.56 9.25
N PRO A 33 -4.67 -11.74 8.51
CA PRO A 33 -5.60 -10.79 9.11
C PRO A 33 -6.67 -11.53 9.92
N ARG A 34 -7.09 -10.92 11.04
CA ARG A 34 -8.13 -11.49 11.93
C ARG A 34 -9.52 -11.49 11.29
N ARG A 35 -9.73 -10.62 10.31
CA ARG A 35 -10.94 -10.52 9.49
C ARG A 35 -10.54 -10.82 8.05
N ASP A 36 -11.45 -11.39 7.28
CA ASP A 36 -11.22 -11.55 5.85
C ASP A 36 -11.26 -10.16 5.21
N VAL A 37 -10.10 -9.69 4.76
CA VAL A 37 -9.92 -8.38 4.14
C VAL A 37 -9.44 -8.60 2.73
N ALA A 38 -9.99 -7.85 1.77
CA ALA A 38 -9.62 -7.93 0.37
C ALA A 38 -9.48 -6.54 -0.25
N PHE A 39 -8.72 -6.45 -1.34
CA PHE A 39 -8.71 -5.29 -2.21
C PHE A 39 -9.60 -5.55 -3.42
N SER A 40 -10.41 -4.57 -3.80
CA SER A 40 -11.14 -4.60 -5.07
C SER A 40 -10.18 -4.49 -6.25
N ASN A 41 -10.59 -4.97 -7.42
CA ASN A 41 -9.80 -4.86 -8.65
C ASN A 41 -9.48 -3.41 -9.02
N GLY A 42 -10.42 -2.50 -8.79
CA GLY A 42 -10.24 -1.07 -8.99
C GLY A 42 -9.17 -0.48 -8.07
N ALA A 43 -9.22 -0.84 -6.78
CA ALA A 43 -8.19 -0.42 -5.82
C ALA A 43 -6.79 -0.94 -6.21
N LEU A 44 -6.68 -2.19 -6.67
CA LEU A 44 -5.41 -2.77 -7.11
C LEU A 44 -4.85 -2.07 -8.36
N SER A 45 -5.71 -1.70 -9.31
CA SER A 45 -5.30 -0.91 -10.47
C SER A 45 -4.77 0.45 -10.03
N ALA A 46 -5.53 1.16 -9.20
CA ALA A 46 -5.15 2.48 -8.72
C ALA A 46 -3.88 2.44 -7.86
N VAL A 47 -3.64 1.38 -7.08
CA VAL A 47 -2.36 1.16 -6.37
C VAL A 47 -1.20 1.11 -7.36
N HIS A 48 -1.31 0.35 -8.45
CA HIS A 48 -0.27 0.27 -9.46
C HIS A 48 -0.03 1.61 -10.14
N ASP A 49 -1.11 2.28 -10.56
CA ASP A 49 -1.05 3.57 -11.26
C ASP A 49 -0.37 4.65 -10.42
N VAL A 50 -0.67 4.71 -9.11
CA VAL A 50 -0.11 5.73 -8.21
C VAL A 50 1.31 5.38 -7.75
N SER A 51 1.60 4.10 -7.51
CA SER A 51 2.93 3.66 -7.05
C SER A 51 3.96 3.52 -8.18
N GLY A 52 3.51 3.46 -9.43
CA GLY A 52 4.35 3.12 -10.58
C GLY A 52 4.97 1.73 -10.47
N GLY A 53 4.40 0.82 -9.67
CA GLY A 53 4.94 -0.52 -9.43
C GLY A 53 6.08 -0.55 -8.39
N ASN A 54 6.40 0.55 -7.71
CA ASN A 54 7.45 0.54 -6.69
C ASN A 54 6.98 -0.18 -5.41
N PRO A 55 7.62 -1.28 -4.98
CA PRO A 55 7.16 -2.05 -3.81
C PRO A 55 7.09 -1.26 -2.51
N ARG A 56 7.97 -0.26 -2.34
CA ARG A 56 7.98 0.61 -1.15
C ARG A 56 6.77 1.52 -1.14
N ASP A 57 6.39 2.08 -2.29
CA ASP A 57 5.26 2.99 -2.38
C ASP A 57 3.93 2.23 -2.39
N ILE A 58 3.88 1.05 -3.02
CA ILE A 58 2.76 0.10 -2.89
C ILE A 58 2.44 -0.15 -1.42
N ASN A 59 3.45 -0.52 -0.61
CA ASN A 59 3.22 -0.80 0.81
C ASN A 59 2.66 0.43 1.56
N LYS A 60 3.24 1.63 1.35
CA LYS A 60 2.77 2.84 2.03
C LYS A 60 1.31 3.16 1.70
N ILE A 61 0.95 3.08 0.42
CA ILE A 61 -0.41 3.37 -0.06
C ILE A 61 -1.38 2.32 0.51
N CYS A 62 -1.02 1.04 0.45
CA CYS A 62 -1.84 -0.04 1.00
C CYS A 62 -2.04 0.10 2.52
N ASP A 63 -1.01 0.45 3.28
CA ASP A 63 -1.11 0.62 4.74
C ASP A 63 -2.08 1.75 5.10
N ALA A 64 -1.98 2.89 4.40
CA ALA A 64 -2.91 4.01 4.60
C ALA A 64 -4.35 3.64 4.18
N ALA A 65 -4.52 2.95 3.05
CA ALA A 65 -5.85 2.54 2.58
C ALA A 65 -6.51 1.49 3.48
N LEU A 66 -5.71 0.57 4.04
CA LEU A 66 -6.17 -0.38 5.05
C LEU A 66 -6.61 0.34 6.33
N LEU A 67 -5.93 1.41 6.72
CA LEU A 67 -6.35 2.24 7.85
C LEU A 67 -7.69 2.94 7.57
N MET A 68 -7.87 3.52 6.38
CA MET A 68 -9.14 4.17 6.01
C MET A 68 -10.29 3.14 6.00
N ALA A 69 -10.08 1.97 5.38
CA ALA A 69 -11.07 0.90 5.39
C ALA A 69 -11.37 0.41 6.82
N TYR A 70 -10.37 0.35 7.70
CA TYR A 70 -10.57 -0.03 9.10
C TYR A 70 -11.41 0.99 9.88
N VAL A 71 -11.20 2.29 9.65
CA VAL A 71 -12.00 3.37 10.25
C VAL A 71 -13.47 3.29 9.81
N GLU A 72 -13.72 2.90 8.56
CA GLU A 72 -15.08 2.68 8.03
C GLU A 72 -15.66 1.29 8.37
N GLU A 73 -14.95 0.49 9.19
CA GLU A 73 -15.28 -0.91 9.50
C GLU A 73 -15.46 -1.81 8.25
N ALA A 74 -14.90 -1.40 7.11
CA ALA A 74 -14.99 -2.11 5.85
C ALA A 74 -14.01 -3.28 5.78
N THR A 75 -14.46 -4.40 5.21
CA THR A 75 -13.62 -5.57 4.90
C THR A 75 -13.07 -5.56 3.47
N THR A 76 -13.51 -4.61 2.64
CA THR A 76 -13.02 -4.47 1.26
C THR A 76 -12.43 -3.09 1.04
N VAL A 77 -11.16 -3.03 0.62
CA VAL A 77 -10.47 -1.80 0.22
C VAL A 77 -10.87 -1.46 -1.22
N THR A 78 -11.31 -0.23 -1.46
CA THR A 78 -11.86 0.27 -2.73
C THR A 78 -11.08 1.48 -3.20
N GLU A 79 -11.33 1.98 -4.41
CA GLU A 79 -10.65 3.21 -4.88
C GLU A 79 -10.94 4.41 -3.97
N LYS A 80 -12.12 4.44 -3.32
CA LYS A 80 -12.49 5.48 -2.35
C LYS A 80 -11.48 5.53 -1.20
N HIS A 81 -11.24 4.40 -0.54
CA HIS A 81 -10.27 4.32 0.57
C HIS A 81 -8.85 4.68 0.11
N LEU A 82 -8.51 4.39 -1.15
CA LEU A 82 -7.22 4.74 -1.73
C LEU A 82 -7.09 6.24 -1.97
N ALA A 83 -8.12 6.89 -2.49
CA ALA A 83 -8.15 8.33 -2.72
C ALA A 83 -7.96 9.10 -1.40
N GLU A 84 -8.71 8.70 -0.35
CA GLU A 84 -8.58 9.29 0.98
C GLU A 84 -7.20 9.03 1.62
N ALA A 85 -6.63 7.85 1.37
CA ALA A 85 -5.28 7.51 1.80
C ALA A 85 -4.21 8.38 1.13
N ILE A 86 -4.35 8.67 -0.17
CA ILE A 86 -3.42 9.52 -0.93
C ILE A 86 -3.47 10.96 -0.40
N GLU A 87 -4.67 11.51 -0.18
CA GLU A 87 -4.83 12.83 0.45
C GLU A 87 -4.17 12.88 1.83
N THR A 88 -4.27 11.80 2.61
CA THR A 88 -3.65 11.68 3.94
C THR A 88 -2.12 11.59 3.89
N ILE A 89 -1.56 10.92 2.89
CA ILE A 89 -0.11 10.78 2.71
C ILE A 89 0.51 12.12 2.29
N ASP A 90 -0.13 12.83 1.37
CA ASP A 90 0.32 14.16 0.92
C ASP A 90 0.11 15.22 2.00
N GLY A 91 -0.98 15.12 2.76
CA GLY A 91 -1.26 15.89 3.98
C GLY A 91 -0.54 15.36 5.21
N ARG A 92 0.80 15.28 5.17
CA ARG A 92 1.71 14.86 6.27
C ARG A 92 1.06 14.80 7.68
N GLN A 93 0.82 13.57 8.13
CA GLN A 93 0.34 13.15 9.45
C GLN A 93 -1.05 13.70 9.85
N VAL A 94 -2.09 12.94 9.54
CA VAL A 94 -3.29 12.91 10.38
C VAL A 94 -2.86 12.35 11.74
N SER A 95 -2.64 13.28 12.68
CA SER A 95 -2.46 13.01 14.10
C SER A 95 -3.61 12.14 14.60
N LEU A 96 -3.33 10.85 14.81
CA LEU A 96 -4.24 9.97 15.52
C LEU A 96 -4.23 10.38 16.99
N ARG A 97 -5.14 11.30 17.34
CA ARG A 97 -5.66 11.41 18.70
C ARG A 97 -6.70 10.30 18.89
N ALA A 98 -6.30 9.27 19.61
CA ALA A 98 -7.17 8.42 20.41
C ALA A 98 -6.44 8.15 21.73
#